data_AF-A0A4R7C4H3-F1
#
_entry.id   AF-A0A4R7C4H3-F1
#
_cell.length_a   1.000
_cell.length_b   1.000
_cell.length_c   1.000
_cell.angle_alpha   90.00
_cell.angle_beta   90.00
_cell.angle_gamma   90.00
#
_symmetry.space_group_name_H-M   'P 1'
#
loop_
_entity.id
_entity.type
_entity.pdbx_description
1 polymer ?
#
loop_
_entity_poly.entity_id
_entity_poly.type
_entity_poly.pdbx_seq_one_letter_code
_entity_poly.pdbx_strand_id
1 'polypeptide(L)'
;MTWGPFLPGLDPAERKARLRSLRALVKVMTGSRGADVEFAILRAEISGDDSAMLAEAEATFGRLGTVDQRRVLASFASLHSPNLKVIHG
;
A
#
# COMPACT_ATOMS: atom_id res chain seq x y z
N MET A 1 12.30 -6.38 2.22
CA MET A 1 11.66 -7.35 1.31
C MET A 1 10.62 -6.58 0.53
N THR A 2 10.71 -6.56 -0.80
CA THR A 2 9.83 -5.77 -1.64
C THR A 2 8.47 -6.46 -1.82
N TRP A 3 7.36 -5.71 -1.70
CA TRP A 3 5.99 -6.26 -1.70
C TRP A 3 4.97 -5.28 -2.31
N GLY A 4 3.77 -5.77 -2.65
CA GLY A 4 2.62 -4.92 -2.99
C GLY A 4 2.90 -3.87 -4.09
N PRO A 5 2.74 -2.56 -3.83
CA PRO A 5 3.04 -1.49 -4.79
C PRO A 5 4.53 -1.24 -5.01
N PHE A 6 5.41 -1.79 -4.17
CA PHE A 6 6.85 -1.55 -4.24
C PHE A 6 7.58 -2.55 -5.13
N LEU A 7 6.89 -3.59 -5.62
CA LEU A 7 7.48 -4.60 -6.51
C LEU A 7 8.12 -3.96 -7.75
N PRO A 8 9.32 -4.42 -8.17
CA PRO A 8 9.91 -3.97 -9.42
C PRO A 8 9.08 -4.46 -10.62
N GLY A 9 9.11 -3.72 -11.72
CA GLY A 9 8.51 -4.15 -12.99
C GLY A 9 6.97 -4.18 -13.02
N LEU A 10 6.28 -3.56 -12.06
CA LEU A 10 4.83 -3.30 -12.20
C LEU A 10 4.59 -2.32 -13.35
N ASP A 11 3.49 -2.53 -14.07
CA ASP A 11 2.94 -1.51 -14.95
C ASP A 11 2.71 -0.21 -14.16
N PRO A 12 3.06 0.98 -14.71
CA PRO A 12 2.94 2.25 -13.98
C PRO A 12 1.51 2.55 -13.51
N ALA A 13 0.49 2.18 -14.27
CA ALA A 13 -0.91 2.39 -13.88
C ALA A 13 -1.32 1.43 -12.75
N GLU A 14 -0.88 0.17 -12.81
CA GLU A 14 -1.07 -0.80 -11.72
C GLU A 14 -0.38 -0.35 -10.43
N ARG A 15 0.87 0.13 -10.52
CA ARG A 15 1.58 0.68 -9.35
C ARG A 15 0.80 1.83 -8.72
N LYS A 16 0.33 2.78 -9.55
CA LYS A 16 -0.46 3.92 -9.09
C LYS A 16 -1.77 3.49 -8.42
N ALA A 17 -2.47 2.51 -8.99
CA ALA A 17 -3.68 1.95 -8.40
C ALA A 17 -3.41 1.32 -7.03
N ARG A 18 -2.35 0.52 -6.91
CA ARG A 18 -1.94 -0.11 -5.64
C ARG A 18 -1.53 0.91 -4.58
N LEU A 19 -0.75 1.93 -4.95
CA LEU A 19 -0.38 3.02 -4.03
C LEU A 19 -1.62 3.76 -3.52
N ARG A 20 -2.56 4.07 -4.42
CA ARG A 20 -3.83 4.72 -4.05
C ARG A 20 -4.67 3.88 -3.09
N SER A 21 -4.78 2.58 -3.35
CA SER A 21 -5.48 1.64 -2.46
C SER A 21 -4.80 1.53 -1.09
N LEU A 22 -3.47 1.44 -1.05
CA LEU A 22 -2.71 1.42 0.19
C LEU A 22 -2.91 2.70 0.99
N ARG A 23 -2.83 3.87 0.34
CA ARG A 23 -3.07 5.19 0.96
C ARG A 23 -4.45 5.28 1.58
N ALA A 24 -5.48 4.84 0.86
CA ALA A 24 -6.85 4.84 1.36
C ALA A 24 -7.00 3.97 2.61
N LEU A 25 -6.42 2.76 2.63
CA LEU A 25 -6.44 1.87 3.79
C LEU A 25 -5.70 2.48 4.98
N VAL A 26 -4.51 3.04 4.77
CA VAL A 26 -3.78 3.75 5.84
C VAL A 26 -4.67 4.85 6.43
N LYS A 27 -5.20 5.76 5.59
CA LYS A 27 -6.05 6.87 6.03
C LYS A 27 -7.23 6.39 6.89
N VAL A 28 -7.99 5.40 6.39
CA VAL A 28 -9.22 4.93 7.04
C VAL A 28 -8.95 4.14 8.32
N MET A 29 -7.90 3.30 8.31
CA MET A 29 -7.66 2.36 9.42
C MET A 29 -6.83 2.97 10.55
N THR A 30 -5.97 3.95 10.25
CA THR A 30 -5.05 4.52 11.24
C THR A 30 -5.42 5.94 11.67
N GLY A 31 -6.21 6.65 10.85
CA GLY A 31 -6.49 8.07 11.06
C GLY A 31 -5.19 8.88 11.14
N SER A 32 -5.14 9.84 12.06
CA SER A 32 -3.98 10.73 12.26
C SER A 32 -2.66 9.99 12.59
N ARG A 33 -2.72 8.78 13.16
CA ARG A 33 -1.51 8.00 13.48
C ARG A 33 -0.71 7.57 12.25
N GLY A 34 -1.34 7.51 11.09
CA GLY A 34 -0.67 7.18 9.83
C GLY A 34 -0.58 8.34 8.85
N ALA A 35 -0.74 9.59 9.31
CA ALA A 35 -0.70 10.76 8.43
C ALA A 35 0.63 10.86 7.64
N ASP A 36 1.76 10.61 8.30
CA ASP A 36 3.08 10.61 7.65
C ASP A 36 3.19 9.52 6.58
N VAL A 37 2.61 8.35 6.84
CA VAL A 37 2.57 7.22 5.91
C VAL A 37 1.65 7.55 4.73
N GLU A 38 0.46 8.10 4.99
CA GLU A 38 -0.49 8.55 3.95
C GLU A 38 0.20 9.55 3.00
N PHE A 39 0.91 10.53 3.57
CA PHE A 39 1.58 11.57 2.80
C PHE A 39 2.76 11.02 1.99
N ALA A 40 3.59 10.16 2.58
CA ALA A 40 4.68 9.52 1.86
C ALA A 40 4.17 8.68 0.67
N ILE A 41 3.08 7.92 0.86
CA ILE A 41 2.45 7.16 -0.23
C ILE A 41 1.85 8.08 -1.29
N LEU A 42 1.23 9.22 -0.91
CA LEU A 42 0.74 10.19 -1.87
C LEU A 42 1.87 10.75 -2.74
N ARG A 43 3.02 11.08 -2.15
CA ARG A 43 4.19 11.54 -2.91
C ARG A 43 4.66 10.47 -3.89
N ALA A 44 4.80 9.22 -3.46
CA ALA A 44 5.11 8.12 -4.37
C ALA A 44 4.06 7.96 -5.48
N GLU A 45 2.76 8.10 -5.18
CA GLU A 45 1.66 7.99 -6.15
C GLU A 45 1.75 9.03 -7.28
N ILE A 46 2.17 10.26 -6.96
CA ILE A 46 2.25 11.36 -7.94
C ILE A 46 3.61 11.45 -8.64
N SER A 47 4.68 10.93 -8.03
CA SER A 47 6.03 10.94 -8.59
C SER A 47 6.30 9.83 -9.62
N GLY A 48 5.35 8.93 -9.87
CA GLY A 48 5.50 7.87 -10.86
C GLY A 48 6.44 6.76 -10.40
N ASP A 49 7.45 6.41 -11.22
CA ASP A 49 8.42 5.34 -10.93
C ASP A 49 9.71 5.84 -10.26
N ASP A 50 9.68 7.02 -9.62
CA ASP A 50 10.81 7.50 -8.83
C ASP A 50 11.11 6.55 -7.66
N SER A 51 12.22 5.81 -7.80
CA SER A 51 12.69 4.83 -6.83
C SER A 51 12.95 5.41 -5.43
N ALA A 52 13.36 6.69 -5.32
CA ALA A 52 13.62 7.31 -4.02
C ALA A 52 12.31 7.56 -3.27
N MET A 53 11.27 8.02 -3.98
CA MET A 53 9.94 8.23 -3.41
C MET A 53 9.28 6.91 -3.01
N LEU A 54 9.45 5.85 -3.82
CA LEU A 54 8.96 4.51 -3.50
C LEU A 54 9.66 3.93 -2.26
N ALA A 55 10.99 4.05 -2.19
CA ALA A 55 11.76 3.59 -1.04
C ALA A 55 11.41 4.34 0.25
N GLU A 56 11.20 5.66 0.17
CA GLU A 56 10.78 6.47 1.31
C GLU A 56 9.38 6.07 1.80
N ALA A 57 8.43 5.85 0.89
CA ALA A 57 7.08 5.41 1.24
C ALA A 57 7.09 4.01 1.89
N GLU A 58 7.86 3.06 1.35
CA GLU A 58 8.03 1.73 1.94
C GLU A 58 8.66 1.80 3.34
N ALA A 59 9.73 2.57 3.50
CA ALA A 59 10.40 2.75 4.79
C ALA A 59 9.48 3.43 5.82
N THR A 60 8.70 4.42 5.40
CA THR A 60 7.75 5.13 6.27
C THR A 60 6.61 4.20 6.70
N PHE A 61 6.08 3.38 5.79
CA PHE A 61 5.12 2.33 6.14
C PHE A 61 5.71 1.30 7.12
N GLY A 62 7.00 0.98 6.99
CA GLY A 62 7.74 0.11 7.90
C GLY A 62 7.76 0.59 9.35
N ARG A 63 7.62 1.90 9.59
CA ARG A 63 7.60 2.52 10.92
C ARG A 63 6.20 2.59 11.56
N LEU A 64 5.15 2.20 10.84
CA LEU A 64 3.80 2.16 11.39
C LEU A 64 3.74 1.14 12.54
N GLY A 65 2.99 1.46 13.60
CA GLY A 65 2.83 0.56 14.75
C GLY A 65 2.37 -0.83 14.32
N THR A 66 2.94 -1.88 14.91
CA THR A 66 2.80 -3.27 14.43
C THR A 66 1.35 -3.76 14.30
N VAL A 67 0.43 -3.25 15.11
CA VAL A 67 -1.01 -3.58 15.02
C VAL A 67 -1.65 -2.93 13.79
N ASP A 68 -1.41 -1.62 13.60
CA ASP A 68 -1.93 -0.87 12.46
C ASP A 68 -1.34 -1.42 11.15
N GLN A 69 -0.04 -1.70 11.12
CA GLN A 69 0.64 -2.28 9.96
C GLN A 69 0.05 -3.63 9.55
N ARG A 70 -0.15 -4.55 10.50
CA ARG A 70 -0.76 -5.87 10.21
C ARG A 70 -2.17 -5.75 9.66
N ARG A 71 -2.98 -4.85 10.22
CA ARG A 71 -4.36 -4.62 9.77
C ARG A 71 -4.40 -4.08 8.34
N VAL A 72 -3.55 -3.10 8.04
CA VAL A 72 -3.45 -2.54 6.68
C VAL A 72 -2.96 -3.58 5.69
N LEU A 73 -1.88 -4.32 6.01
CA LEU A 73 -1.35 -5.37 5.13
C LEU A 73 -2.37 -6.47 4.85
N ALA A 74 -3.08 -6.96 5.87
CA ALA A 74 -4.09 -8.00 5.69
C ALA A 74 -5.25 -7.51 4.80
N SER A 75 -5.71 -6.27 5.02
CA SER A 75 -6.79 -5.68 4.21
C SER A 75 -6.34 -5.44 2.77
N PHE A 76 -5.11 -4.96 2.58
CA PHE A 76 -4.51 -4.74 1.27
C PHE A 76 -4.36 -6.05 0.49
N ALA A 77 -3.86 -7.11 1.13
CA ALA A 77 -3.73 -8.42 0.53
C ALA A 77 -5.10 -9.00 0.14
N SER A 78 -6.10 -8.89 1.02
CA SER A 78 -7.47 -9.32 0.75
C SER A 78 -8.08 -8.60 -0.47
N LEU A 79 -7.88 -7.28 -0.57
CA LEU A 79 -8.37 -6.46 -1.69
C LEU A 79 -7.81 -6.89 -3.06
N HIS A 80 -6.57 -7.38 -3.10
CA HIS A 80 -5.89 -7.77 -4.34
C HIS A 80 -5.86 -9.28 -4.56
N SER A 81 -6.41 -10.06 -3.62
CA SER A 81 -6.54 -11.50 -3.80
C SER A 81 -7.75 -11.79 -4.69
N PRO A 82 -7.64 -12.72 -5.66
CA PRO A 82 -8.79 -13.17 -6.42
C PRO A 82 -9.87 -13.66 -5.47
N ASN A 83 -11.11 -13.21 -5.67
CA ASN A 83 -12.23 -13.66 -4.85
C ASN A 83 -12.61 -15.08 -5.28
N LEU A 84 -11.86 -16.07 -4.77
CA LEU A 84 -12.15 -17.49 -4.94
C LEU A 84 -13.37 -17.83 -4.06
N LYS A 85 -14.55 -17.34 -4.43
CA LYS A 85 -15.77 -18.01 -4.02
C LYS A 85 -15.74 -19.37 -4.71
N VAL A 86 -15.37 -20.40 -3.96
CA VAL A 86 -15.60 -21.79 -4.37
C VAL A 86 -17.11 -21.89 -4.61
N ILE A 87 -17.48 -21.96 -5.88
CA ILE A 87 -18.84 -22.25 -6.32
C ILE A 87 -19.09 -23.68 -5.84
N HIS A 88 -19.63 -23.83 -4.64
CA HIS A 88 -20.18 -25.10 -4.19
C HIS A 88 -21.48 -25.27 -4.97
N GLY A 89 -21.40 -26.08 -6.03
CA GLY A 89 -22.57 -26.66 -6.68
C GLY A 89 -23.20 -27.75 -5.83
#